data_AF-A0A945H0C8-F1
#
_entry.id   AF-A0A945H0C8-F1
#
_cell.length_a   1.000
_cell.length_b   1.000
_cell.length_c   1.000
_cell.angle_alpha   90.00
_cell.angle_beta   90.00
_cell.angle_gamma   90.00
#
_symmetry.space_group_name_H-M   'P 1'
#
loop_
_entity.id
_entity.type
_entity.pdbx_description
1 polymer ?
#
loop_
_entity_poly.entity_id
_entity_poly.type
_entity_poly.pdbx_seq_one_letter_code
_entity_poly.pdbx_strand_id
1 'polypeptide(L)' 'MKTLTDIKKRLTSHKSMLQEKYKVFQIGIFGSYAKNEQTPNSDLYILVDYAETPDLLSLIELENY' A
#
# COMPACT_ATOMS: atom_id res chain seq x y z
N MET A 1 17.29 6.37 1.07
CA MET A 1 16.08 5.98 1.84
C MET A 1 14.90 6.71 1.24
N LYS A 2 13.79 6.02 0.94
CA LYS A 2 12.59 6.68 0.41
C LYS A 2 11.88 7.42 1.55
N THR A 3 11.35 8.61 1.27
CA THR A 3 10.58 9.36 2.27
C THR A 3 9.13 8.88 2.30
N LEU A 4 8.42 9.18 3.38
CA LEU A 4 6.97 8.97 3.46
C LEU A 4 6.23 9.66 2.30
N THR A 5 6.69 10.85 1.89
CA THR A 5 6.15 11.61 0.76
C THR A 5 6.32 10.85 -0.56
N ASP A 6 7.50 10.28 -0.81
CA ASP A 6 7.77 9.48 -2.02
C ASP A 6 6.86 8.25 -2.10
N ILE A 7 6.68 7.58 -0.96
CA ILE A 7 5.81 6.40 -0.85
C ILE A 7 4.35 6.81 -1.13
N LYS A 8 3.86 7.86 -0.47
CA LYS A 8 2.49 8.38 -0.70
C LYS A 8 2.26 8.77 -2.16
N LYS A 9 3.23 9.41 -2.80
CA LYS A 9 3.15 9.79 -4.21
C LYS A 9 3.01 8.57 -5.11
N ARG A 10 3.80 7.52 -4.86
CA ARG A 10 3.71 6.26 -5.61
C ARG A 10 2.38 5.54 -5.37
N LEU A 11 1.92 5.41 -4.12
CA LEU A 11 0.62 4.79 -3.83
C LEU A 11 -0.52 5.57 -4.50
N THR A 12 -0.44 6.90 -4.54
CA THR A 12 -1.43 7.75 -5.20
C THR A 12 -1.45 7.54 -6.71
N SER A 13 -0.29 7.35 -7.36
CA SER A 13 -0.23 7.10 -8.81
C SER A 13 -0.83 5.76 -9.21
N HIS A 14 -0.85 4.77 -8.31
CA HIS A 14 -1.49 3.47 -8.55
C HIS A 14 -2.95 3.41 -8.09
N LYS A 15 -3.45 4.44 -7.39
CA LYS A 15 -4.75 4.39 -6.69
C LYS A 15 -5.93 4.01 -7.59
N SER A 16 -6.05 4.62 -8.78
CA SER A 16 -7.16 4.32 -9.71
C SER A 16 -7.15 2.85 -10.13
N MET A 17 -5.98 2.34 -10.52
CA MET A 17 -5.83 0.94 -10.92
C MET A 17 -6.14 -0.03 -9.78
N LEU A 18 -5.65 0.28 -8.57
CA LEU A 18 -5.91 -0.54 -7.38
C LEU A 18 -7.39 -0.57 -7.01
N GLN A 19 -8.08 0.56 -7.15
CA GLN A 19 -9.52 0.68 -6.95
C GLN A 19 -10.32 -0.12 -8.00
N GLU A 20 -10.00 0.06 -9.27
CA GLU A 20 -10.76 -0.54 -10.38
C GLU A 20 -10.56 -2.06 -10.45
N LYS A 21 -9.30 -2.51 -10.42
CA LYS A 21 -8.92 -3.91 -10.62
C LYS A 21 -9.06 -4.74 -9.35
N TYR A 22 -8.57 -4.26 -8.22
CA TYR A 22 -8.47 -5.05 -6.98
C TYR A 22 -9.47 -4.63 -5.90
N LYS A 23 -10.39 -3.70 -6.20
CA LYS A 23 -11.40 -3.19 -5.25
C LYS A 23 -10.79 -2.61 -3.97
N VAL A 24 -9.56 -2.12 -4.05
CA VAL A 24 -8.90 -1.46 -2.91
C VAL A 24 -9.65 -0.17 -2.58
N PHE A 25 -10.23 -0.07 -1.40
CA PHE A 25 -10.87 1.13 -0.91
C PHE A 25 -9.84 2.14 -0.39
N GLN A 26 -8.93 1.66 0.46
CA GLN A 26 -7.95 2.49 1.14
C GLN A 26 -6.63 1.75 1.36
N ILE A 27 -5.53 2.51 1.38
CA ILE A 27 -4.20 2.02 1.74
C ILE A 27 -3.69 2.83 2.93
N GLY A 28 -3.35 2.15 4.01
CA GLY A 28 -2.72 2.73 5.19
C GLY A 28 -1.24 2.39 5.26
N ILE A 29 -0.41 3.36 5.71
CA ILE A 29 1.01 3.14 5.99
C ILE A 29 1.16 3.03 7.50
N PHE A 30 1.90 2.02 7.96
CA PHE A 30 2.09 1.70 9.38
C PHE A 30 3.58 1.61 9.74
N GLY A 31 3.84 1.44 11.03
CA GLY A 31 5.19 1.27 11.57
C GLY A 31 6.00 2.57 11.60
N SER A 32 7.32 2.43 11.48
CA SER A 32 8.27 3.54 11.62
C SER A 32 8.03 4.66 10.60
N TYR A 33 7.60 4.32 9.38
CA TYR A 33 7.23 5.28 8.34
C TYR A 33 6.04 6.16 8.72
N ALA A 34 5.07 5.66 9.50
CA ALA A 34 3.94 6.46 9.96
C ALA A 34 4.36 7.47 11.05
N LYS A 35 5.43 7.17 11.80
CA LYS A 35 5.96 8.00 12.89
C LYS A 35 7.14 8.90 12.47
N ASN A 36 7.59 8.82 11.22
CA ASN A 36 8.83 9.42 10.74
C ASN A 36 10.10 8.93 11.47
N GLU A 37 10.06 7.72 12.02
CA GLU A 37 11.17 7.08 12.76
C GLU A 37 11.91 6.04 11.91
N GLN A 38 11.66 5.99 10.60
CA GLN A 38 12.28 5.00 9.72
C GLN A 38 13.78 5.21 9.57
N THR A 39 14.51 4.10 9.58
CA THR A 39 15.95 4.00 9.32
C THR A 39 16.19 3.35 7.95
N PRO A 40 17.44 3.35 7.44
CA PRO A 40 17.76 2.66 6.18
C PRO A 40 17.41 1.17 6.16
N ASN A 41 17.28 0.54 7.34
CA ASN A 41 16.95 -0.89 7.51
C ASN A 41 15.49 -1.11 7.92
N SER A 42 14.63 -0.08 7.89
CA SER A 42 13.23 -0.21 8.28
C SER A 42 12.39 -0.82 7.17
N ASP A 43 11.58 -1.82 7.55
CA ASP A 43 10.53 -2.36 6.71
C ASP A 43 9.40 -1.34 6.49
N LEU A 44 8.74 -1.44 5.33
CA LEU A 44 7.55 -0.67 5.01
C LEU A 44 6.31 -1.55 5.23
N TYR A 45 5.51 -1.21 6.24
CA TYR A 45 4.24 -1.89 6.49
C TYR A 45 3.09 -1.15 5.83
N ILE A 46 2.30 -1.88 5.06
CA ILE A 46 1.11 -1.39 4.37
C ILE A 46 -0.09 -2.23 4.80
N LEU A 47 -1.20 -1.56 5.08
CA LEU A 47 -2.51 -2.21 5.22
C LEU A 47 -3.38 -1.81 4.04
N VAL A 48 -4.10 -2.78 3.50
CA VAL A 48 -5.01 -2.61 2.38
C VAL A 48 -6.41 -2.92 2.87
N ASP A 49 -7.30 -1.95 2.70
CA ASP A 49 -8.73 -2.09 2.97
C ASP A 49 -9.47 -2.20 1.64
N TYR A 50 -10.46 -3.08 1.57
CA TYR A 50 -11.16 -3.44 0.34
C TYR A 50 -12.62 -3.03 0.41
N ALA A 51 -13.14 -2.47 -0.68
CA ALA A 51 -14.54 -2.08 -0.79
C ALA A 51 -15.46 -3.31 -0.88
N GLU A 52 -14.94 -4.41 -1.43
CA GLU A 52 -15.60 -5.69 -1.60
C GLU A 52 -14.60 -6.79 -1.26
N THR A 53 -15.08 -7.94 -0.79
CA THR A 53 -14.18 -9.07 -0.48
C THR A 53 -13.45 -9.54 -1.74
N PRO A 54 -12.11 -9.44 -1.79
CA PRO A 54 -11.35 -9.91 -2.95
C PRO A 54 -11.31 -11.44 -2.99
N ASP A 55 -11.23 -12.02 -4.18
CA ASP A 55 -10.93 -13.43 -4.33
C ASP A 55 -9.44 -13.73 -4.07
N LEU A 56 -9.12 -15.01 -3.86
CA LEU A 56 -7.77 -15.46 -3.53
C LEU A 56 -6.73 -15.11 -4.63
N LEU A 57 -7.10 -15.20 -5.91
CA LEU A 57 -6.18 -14.92 -7.00
C LEU A 57 -5.88 -13.43 -7.08
N SER A 58 -6.89 -12.58 -6.90
CA SER A 58 -6.74 -11.13 -6.80
C SER A 58 -5.83 -10.71 -5.63
N LEU A 59 -5.93 -11.39 -4.48
CA LEU A 59 -5.03 -11.16 -3.34
C LEU A 59 -3.58 -11.50 -3.68
N ILE A 60 -3.34 -12.70 -4.24
CA ILE A 60 -1.99 -13.15 -4.61
C ILE A 60 -1.40 -12.26 -5.71
N GLU A 61 -2.20 -11.85 -6.69
CA GLU A 61 -1.74 -10.96 -7.76
C GLU A 61 -1.34 -9.59 -7.21
N LEU A 62 -2.13 -9.02 -6.31
CA LEU A 62 -1.82 -7.73 -5.68
C LEU A 62 -0.60 -7.82 -4.75
N GLU A 63 -0.40 -8.93 -4.05
CA GLU A 63 0.80 -9.14 -3.21
C GLU A 63 2.10 -9.16 -4.05
N ASN A 64 2.03 -9.66 -5.28
CA ASN A 64 3.17 -9.77 -6.19
C ASN A 64 3.38 -8.55 -7.13
N TYR A 65 2.58 -7.48 -6.97
CA TYR A 65 2.64 -6.26 -7.79
C TYR A 65 3.71 -5.27 -7.34
#